data_AF-A0A127ETL6-F1
#
_entry.id   AF-A0A127ETL6-F1
#
_cell.length_a   1.000
_cell.length_b   1.000
_cell.length_c   1.000
_cell.angle_alpha   90.00
_cell.angle_beta   90.00
_cell.angle_gamma   90.00
#
_symmetry.space_group_name_H-M   'P 1'
#
loop_
_entity.id
_entity.type
_entity.pdbx_description
1 polymer ?
#
loop_
_entity_poly.entity_id
_entity_poly.type
_entity_poly.pdbx_seq_one_letter_code
_entity_poly.pdbx_strand_id
1 'polypeptide(L)'
;MARYWGLWSGRSSGQSWGQSLRCATILLLALSSSRASGQDIPGLEGCTAEKQMERRTGCLQSNDEFLQQSLSKLSRDMQAKLTASARALAAAQAEIATLKSAVEKLNGDVAQLKVEAAAKK
;
A
#
# COMPACT_ATOMS: atom_id res chain seq x y z
N MET A 1 39.08 -22.28 -26.30
CA MET A 1 37.65 -21.92 -26.50
C MET A 1 37.21 -21.10 -25.28
N ALA A 2 37.58 -19.84 -25.09
CA ALA A 2 37.21 -18.62 -25.81
C ALA A 2 35.69 -18.31 -25.79
N ARG A 3 35.33 -17.38 -24.89
CA ARG A 3 34.30 -16.32 -25.01
C ARG A 3 32.84 -16.66 -24.69
N TYR A 4 32.47 -16.48 -23.42
CA TYR A 4 31.14 -15.97 -23.00
C TYR A 4 31.33 -14.98 -21.84
N TRP A 5 31.98 -13.87 -22.14
CA TRP A 5 31.96 -12.66 -21.31
C TRP A 5 31.52 -11.54 -22.24
N GLY A 6 30.42 -10.88 -21.90
CA GLY A 6 29.93 -9.72 -22.63
C GLY A 6 28.44 -9.82 -22.97
N LEU A 7 27.58 -9.59 -21.97
CA LEU A 7 26.23 -9.05 -22.17
C LEU A 7 25.62 -8.64 -20.82
N TRP A 8 26.33 -7.80 -20.07
CA TRP A 8 25.72 -7.03 -18.97
C TRP A 8 26.40 -5.68 -18.77
N SER A 9 26.51 -4.93 -19.87
CA SER A 9 26.93 -3.53 -19.85
C SER A 9 25.95 -2.74 -20.71
N GLY A 10 24.89 -2.23 -20.11
CA GLY A 10 23.95 -1.35 -20.81
C GLY A 10 22.51 -1.41 -20.31
N ARG A 11 22.25 -0.92 -19.09
CA ARG A 11 20.90 -0.47 -18.70
C ARG A 11 20.95 0.53 -17.54
N SER A 12 21.59 1.68 -17.74
CA SER A 12 21.57 2.78 -16.76
C SER A 12 20.69 3.98 -17.17
N SER A 13 20.18 4.02 -18.41
CA SER A 13 19.46 5.20 -18.94
C SER A 13 17.94 5.05 -19.08
N GLY A 14 17.37 3.85 -18.89
CA GLY A 14 15.92 3.61 -18.96
C GLY A 14 15.19 3.61 -17.60
N GLN A 15 15.92 3.79 -16.50
CA GLN A 15 15.40 3.54 -15.15
C GLN A 15 14.54 4.70 -14.60
N SER A 16 14.83 5.96 -14.96
CA SER A 16 14.04 7.11 -14.48
C SER A 16 12.66 7.21 -15.13
N TRP A 17 12.55 6.91 -16.43
CA TRP A 17 11.28 6.91 -17.15
C TRP A 17 10.33 5.83 -16.63
N GLY A 18 10.83 4.62 -16.40
CA GLY A 18 10.04 3.50 -15.89
C GLY A 18 9.56 3.70 -14.44
N GLN A 19 10.33 4.41 -13.62
CA GLN A 19 9.96 4.71 -12.23
C GLN A 19 8.89 5.80 -12.16
N SER A 20 9.02 6.86 -12.97
CA SER A 20 7.99 7.90 -13.12
C SER A 20 6.68 7.32 -13.66
N LEU A 21 6.74 6.43 -14.66
CA LEU A 21 5.55 5.79 -15.22
C LEU A 21 4.83 4.92 -14.19
N ARG A 22 5.60 4.18 -13.36
CA ARG A 22 5.06 3.35 -12.28
C ARG A 22 4.36 4.18 -11.21
N CYS A 23 4.99 5.27 -10.74
CA CYS A 23 4.38 6.19 -9.78
C CYS A 23 3.10 6.81 -10.35
N ALA A 24 3.11 7.21 -11.62
CA ALA A 24 1.93 7.76 -12.28
C ALA A 24 0.78 6.73 -12.36
N THR A 25 1.05 5.47 -12.71
CA THR A 25 0.03 4.41 -12.71
C THR A 25 -0.55 4.13 -11.32
N ILE A 26 0.28 4.11 -10.26
CA ILE A 26 -0.20 3.91 -8.89
C ILE A 26 -1.10 5.08 -8.47
N LEU A 27 -0.72 6.31 -8.81
CA LEU A 27 -1.50 7.50 -8.51
C LEU A 27 -2.85 7.51 -9.26
N LEU A 28 -2.85 7.12 -10.55
CA LEU A 28 -4.07 6.99 -11.34
C LEU A 28 -5.02 5.90 -10.81
N LEU A 29 -4.49 4.76 -10.36
CA LEU A 29 -5.27 3.67 -9.75
C LEU A 29 -5.88 4.08 -8.40
N ALA A 30 -5.15 4.86 -7.60
CA ALA A 30 -5.66 5.40 -6.35
C ALA A 30 -6.80 6.41 -6.61
N LEU A 31 -6.66 7.28 -7.62
CA LEU A 31 -7.65 8.30 -7.96
C LEU A 31 -8.92 7.74 -8.62
N SER A 32 -8.81 6.59 -9.31
CA SER A 32 -9.96 5.90 -9.91
C SER A 32 -10.79 5.12 -8.88
N SER A 33 -10.30 4.98 -7.64
CA SER A 33 -11.03 4.37 -6.53
C SER A 33 -11.95 5.35 -5.80
N SER A 34 -11.76 6.67 -5.99
CA SER A 34 -12.68 7.70 -5.50
C SER A 34 -13.93 7.78 -6.38
N ARG A 35 -14.81 6.78 -6.27
CA ARG A 35 -16.21 7.00 -6.65
C ARG A 35 -16.81 7.96 -5.63
N ALA A 36 -17.08 9.19 -6.05
CA ALA A 36 -18.01 10.06 -5.36
C ALA A 36 -19.43 9.49 -5.55
N SER A 37 -19.72 8.36 -4.89
CA SER A 37 -21.10 8.01 -4.60
C SER A 37 -21.65 9.12 -3.70
N GLY A 38 -22.82 9.67 -4.03
CA GLY A 38 -23.55 10.47 -3.06
C GLY A 38 -23.63 9.67 -1.78
N GLN A 39 -23.01 10.17 -0.70
CA GLN A 39 -23.09 9.50 0.59
C GLN A 39 -24.44 9.90 1.17
N ASP A 40 -25.41 9.00 1.06
CA ASP A 40 -26.69 9.17 1.73
C ASP A 40 -26.44 9.35 3.22
N ILE A 41 -26.95 10.45 3.77
CA ILE A 41 -26.87 10.71 5.20
C ILE A 41 -27.99 9.88 5.84
N PRO A 42 -27.67 8.78 6.56
CA PRO A 42 -28.68 7.86 7.06
C PRO A 42 -29.67 8.60 7.95
N GLY A 43 -30.97 8.46 7.67
CA GLY A 43 -32.04 9.07 8.47
C GLY A 43 -32.36 10.54 8.14
N LEU A 44 -31.59 11.20 7.27
CA LEU A 44 -31.83 12.60 6.92
C LEU A 44 -33.16 12.81 6.18
N GLU A 45 -33.54 11.89 5.30
CA GLU A 45 -34.83 11.91 4.59
C GLU A 45 -36.00 11.83 5.58
N GLY A 46 -35.86 11.03 6.64
CA GLY A 46 -36.87 10.93 7.71
C GLY A 46 -36.99 12.23 8.52
N CYS A 47 -35.87 12.84 8.87
CA CYS A 47 -35.88 14.11 9.61
C CYS A 47 -36.40 15.29 8.75
N THR A 48 -36.13 15.29 7.44
CA THR A 48 -36.61 16.34 6.53
C THR A 48 -38.06 16.16 6.08
N ALA A 49 -38.66 14.99 6.27
CA ALA A 49 -40.10 14.78 6.12
C ALA A 49 -40.94 15.37 7.27
N GLU A 50 -40.32 15.67 8.42
CA GLU A 50 -41.02 16.18 9.61
C GLU A 50 -41.53 17.61 9.40
N LYS A 51 -42.81 17.84 9.72
CA LYS A 51 -43.50 19.13 9.53
C LYS A 51 -43.47 20.00 10.78
N GLN A 52 -43.43 19.39 11.97
CA GLN A 52 -43.35 20.12 13.22
C GLN A 52 -41.90 20.54 13.48
N MET A 53 -41.66 21.85 13.61
CA MET A 53 -40.30 22.39 13.73
C MET A 53 -39.55 21.83 14.95
N GLU A 54 -40.22 21.66 16.09
CA GLU A 54 -39.60 21.09 17.30
C GLU A 54 -39.14 19.64 17.10
N ARG A 55 -40.00 18.82 16.46
CA ARG A 55 -39.69 17.41 16.19
C ARG A 55 -38.60 17.26 15.12
N ARG A 56 -38.58 18.17 14.13
CA ARG A 56 -37.51 18.24 13.12
C ARG A 56 -36.16 18.55 13.76
N THR A 57 -36.10 19.54 14.64
CA THR A 57 -34.86 19.91 15.34
C THR A 57 -34.35 18.76 16.21
N GLY A 58 -35.23 18.12 16.99
CA GLY A 58 -34.85 16.96 17.80
C GLY A 58 -34.36 15.76 16.96
N CYS A 59 -35.02 15.49 15.83
CA CYS A 59 -34.57 14.45 14.89
C CYS A 59 -33.17 14.76 14.33
N LEU A 60 -32.96 15.98 13.82
CA LEU A 60 -31.67 16.40 13.26
C LEU A 60 -30.55 16.39 14.30
N GLN A 61 -30.83 16.75 15.56
CA GLN A 61 -29.86 16.67 16.64
C GLN A 61 -29.42 15.23 16.89
N SER A 62 -30.37 14.30 17.04
CA SER A 62 -30.03 12.88 17.23
C SER A 62 -29.31 12.27 16.00
N ASN A 63 -29.61 12.78 14.80
CA ASN A 63 -28.93 12.38 13.57
C ASN A 63 -27.47 12.84 13.57
N ASP A 64 -27.21 14.10 13.94
CA ASP A 64 -25.86 14.65 14.06
C ASP A 64 -25.04 13.86 15.10
N GLU A 65 -25.60 13.57 16.27
CA GLU A 65 -24.94 12.74 17.28
C GLU A 65 -24.58 11.34 16.75
N PHE A 66 -25.49 10.70 16.00
CA PHE A 66 -25.22 9.43 15.35
C PHE A 66 -24.09 9.52 14.32
N LEU A 67 -24.07 10.56 13.49
CA LEU A 67 -23.04 10.78 12.48
C LEU A 67 -21.68 11.03 13.14
N GLN A 68 -21.61 11.86 14.18
CA GLN A 68 -20.39 12.12 14.94
C GLN A 68 -19.82 10.83 15.53
N GLN A 69 -20.67 9.98 16.11
CA GLN A 69 -20.25 8.67 16.62
C GLN A 69 -19.76 7.76 15.50
N SER A 70 -20.44 7.75 14.36
CA SER A 70 -20.08 6.92 13.19
C SER A 70 -18.74 7.35 12.58
N LEU A 71 -18.52 8.65 12.40
CA LEU A 71 -17.25 9.22 11.94
C LEU A 71 -16.11 8.91 12.92
N SER A 72 -16.39 9.02 14.22
CA SER A 72 -15.40 8.68 15.26
C SER A 72 -15.00 7.21 15.22
N LYS A 73 -15.95 6.30 15.02
CA LYS A 73 -15.68 4.86 14.84
C LYS A 73 -14.87 4.61 13.58
N LEU A 74 -15.30 5.17 12.44
CA LEU A 74 -14.61 5.01 11.16
C LEU A 74 -13.16 5.52 11.23
N SER A 75 -12.94 6.66 11.90
CA SER A 75 -11.61 7.22 12.12
C SER A 75 -10.71 6.25 12.90
N ARG A 76 -11.22 5.68 14.01
CA ARG A 76 -10.49 4.68 14.81
C ARG A 76 -10.19 3.41 14.00
N ASP A 77 -11.15 2.92 13.24
CA ASP A 77 -10.99 1.72 12.42
C ASP A 77 -9.94 1.93 11.31
N MET A 78 -9.96 3.11 10.67
CA MET A 78 -8.97 3.46 9.66
C MET A 78 -7.58 3.61 10.27
N GLN A 79 -7.46 4.24 11.44
CA GLN A 79 -6.20 4.35 12.15
C GLN A 79 -5.66 2.97 12.55
N ALA A 80 -6.52 2.07 13.04
CA ALA A 80 -6.15 0.70 13.37
C ALA A 80 -5.65 -0.07 12.14
N LYS A 81 -6.33 0.06 11.00
CA LYS A 81 -5.91 -0.54 9.71
C LYS A 81 -4.57 0.02 9.24
N LEU A 82 -4.36 1.33 9.32
CA LEU A 82 -3.07 1.95 8.96
C LEU A 82 -1.93 1.43 9.83
N THR A 83 -2.14 1.34 11.14
CA THR A 83 -1.13 0.78 12.06
C THR A 83 -0.86 -0.69 11.79
N ALA A 84 -1.89 -1.50 11.49
CA ALA A 84 -1.71 -2.90 11.12
C ALA A 84 -0.90 -3.06 9.83
N SER A 85 -1.24 -2.30 8.79
CA SER A 85 -0.52 -2.29 7.52
C SER A 85 0.93 -1.82 7.67
N ALA A 86 1.18 -0.80 8.50
CA ALA A 86 2.54 -0.33 8.78
C ALA A 86 3.40 -1.41 9.44
N ARG A 87 2.84 -2.19 10.37
CA ARG A 87 3.53 -3.34 10.98
C ARG A 87 3.81 -4.45 9.97
N ALA A 88 2.84 -4.77 9.12
CA ALA A 88 3.02 -5.78 8.06
C ALA A 88 4.13 -5.36 7.08
N LEU A 89 4.19 -4.07 6.73
CA LEU A 89 5.23 -3.53 5.87
C LEU A 89 6.62 -3.60 6.52
N ALA A 90 6.73 -3.31 7.81
CA ALA A 90 7.99 -3.46 8.55
C ALA A 90 8.46 -4.93 8.61
N ALA A 91 7.55 -5.87 8.85
CA ALA A 91 7.86 -7.30 8.84
C ALA A 91 8.35 -7.77 7.46
N ALA A 92 7.65 -7.38 6.39
CA ALA A 92 8.07 -7.70 5.03
C ALA A 92 9.45 -7.12 4.68
N GLN A 93 9.77 -5.91 5.14
CA GLN A 93 11.10 -5.32 4.96
C GLN A 93 12.20 -6.11 5.69
N ALA A 94 11.91 -6.60 6.90
CA ALA A 94 12.85 -7.43 7.64
C ALA A 94 13.11 -8.77 6.92
N GLU A 95 12.05 -9.44 6.44
CA GLU A 95 12.18 -10.68 5.66
C GLU A 95 12.99 -10.46 4.37
N ILE A 96 12.74 -9.35 3.66
CA ILE A 96 13.53 -8.98 2.48
C ILE A 96 15.01 -8.80 2.83
N ALA A 97 15.33 -8.17 3.96
CA ALA A 97 16.71 -8.02 4.41
C ALA A 97 17.36 -9.37 4.71
N THR A 98 16.68 -10.27 5.42
CA THR A 98 17.16 -11.62 5.70
C THR A 98 17.39 -12.44 4.43
N LEU A 99 16.44 -12.39 3.49
CA LEU A 99 16.55 -13.07 2.21
C LEU A 99 17.71 -12.53 1.37
N LYS A 100 17.93 -11.21 1.35
CA LYS A 100 19.08 -10.60 0.67
C LYS A 100 20.40 -11.11 1.23
N SER A 101 20.56 -11.14 2.55
CA SER A 101 21.78 -11.68 3.18
C SER A 101 21.98 -13.17 2.90
N ALA A 102 20.91 -13.97 2.87
CA ALA A 102 21.00 -15.38 2.49
C ALA A 102 21.47 -15.56 1.03
N VAL A 103 20.95 -14.74 0.11
CA VAL A 103 21.38 -14.74 -1.30
C VAL A 103 22.84 -14.33 -1.44
N GLU A 104 23.30 -13.32 -0.72
CA GLU A 104 24.71 -12.90 -0.71
C GLU A 104 25.63 -14.02 -0.22
N LYS A 105 25.25 -14.70 0.87
CA LYS A 105 25.99 -15.84 1.40
C LYS A 105 26.08 -16.98 0.39
N LEU A 106 24.95 -17.40 -0.18
CA LEU A 106 24.93 -18.48 -1.18
C LEU A 106 25.74 -18.13 -2.43
N ASN A 107 25.70 -16.87 -2.88
CA ASN A 107 26.54 -16.43 -3.99
C ASN A 107 28.03 -16.50 -3.65
N GLY A 108 28.41 -16.17 -2.41
CA GLY A 108 29.77 -16.33 -1.89
C GLY A 108 30.22 -17.80 -1.89
N ASP A 109 29.41 -18.69 -1.32
CA ASP A 109 29.68 -20.12 -1.26
C ASP A 109 29.82 -20.72 -2.69
N VAL A 110 28.93 -20.34 -3.62
CA VAL A 110 29.01 -20.76 -5.02
C VAL A 110 30.28 -20.25 -5.71
N ALA A 111 30.72 -19.02 -5.41
CA ALA A 111 31.96 -18.48 -5.96
C ALA A 111 33.18 -19.25 -5.43
N GLN A 112 33.21 -19.57 -4.14
CA GLN A 112 34.27 -20.37 -3.52
C GLN A 112 34.34 -21.78 -4.12
N LEU A 113 33.21 -22.48 -4.21
CA LEU A 113 33.13 -23.82 -4.80
C LEU A 113 33.61 -23.84 -6.25
N LYS A 114 33.34 -22.78 -7.03
CA LYS A 114 33.85 -22.66 -8.42
C LYS A 114 35.37 -22.52 -8.46
N VAL A 115 35.97 -21.78 -7.52
CA VAL A 115 37.43 -21.65 -7.40
C VAL A 115 38.06 -22.97 -6.98
N GLU A 116 37.49 -23.65 -5.98
CA GLU A 116 37.97 -24.95 -5.51
C GLU A 116 37.85 -26.04 -6.58
N ALA A 117 36.75 -26.05 -7.36
CA ALA A 117 36.58 -26.96 -8.48
C ALA A 117 37.56 -26.69 -9.63
N ALA A 118 37.95 -25.43 -9.84
CA ALA A 118 38.96 -25.05 -10.83
C ALA A 118 40.39 -25.41 -10.37
N ALA A 119 40.66 -25.40 -9.06
CA ALA A 119 41.97 -25.77 -8.49
C ALA A 119 42.22 -27.28 -8.44
N LYS A 120 41.17 -28.10 -8.55
CA LYS A 120 41.27 -29.58 -8.58
C LYS A 120 41.32 -30.17 -10.00
N LYS A 121 41.30 -29.33 -11.04
CA LYS A 121 41.52 -29.72 -12.44
C LYS A 121 42.93 -29.36 -12.87
#